data_AF-A0A7Z9QXS5-F1
#
_entry.id   AF-A0A7Z9QXS5-F1
#
_cell.length_a   1.000
_cell.length_b   1.000
_cell.length_c   1.000
_cell.angle_alpha   90.00
_cell.angle_beta   90.00
_cell.angle_gamma   90.00
#
_symmetry.space_group_name_H-M   'P 1'
#
loop_
_entity.id
_entity.type
_entity.pdbx_description
1 polymer ?
#
loop_
_entity_poly.entity_id
_entity_poly.type
_entity_poly.pdbx_seq_one_letter_code
_entity_poly.pdbx_strand_id
1 'polypeptide(L)'
;MQPEGIDNFQADLPYSGFPSELGNHRAVIQVDCYQPVVRVNLPWRCPRGVRGVTVVDAATGQVVNNVIVIALSRDQGNIAFEPITGPGDYYVYYRAPYPTVSKVNQQRVDQHQLSTLPSKNWQRLPQVTFVRFEAARKFDEFTVMERIATATEIQQLISEHTDRSYLLFPEDRKLPIRMKESIPTHWVQRGPTGRFEGLAAPGEFYTFQVGVFVVKQEIEDLEIIFEDLIPVDSEE
;
A
#
# COMPACT_ATOMS: atom_id res chain seq x y z
N MET A 1 36.81 -29.05 -4.88
CA MET A 1 35.41 -28.83 -5.28
C MET A 1 34.96 -27.51 -4.69
N GLN A 2 34.96 -26.45 -5.49
CA GLN A 2 34.27 -25.20 -5.15
C GLN A 2 32.76 -25.45 -5.34
N PRO A 3 31.87 -24.92 -4.50
CA PRO A 3 30.44 -25.04 -4.75
C PRO A 3 30.09 -24.17 -5.96
N GLU A 4 29.50 -24.80 -6.97
CA GLU A 4 29.02 -24.16 -8.18
C GLU A 4 27.83 -23.23 -7.88
N GLY A 5 27.91 -22.02 -8.43
CA GLY A 5 26.78 -21.28 -9.02
C GLY A 5 25.55 -21.03 -8.14
N ILE A 6 25.62 -20.05 -7.24
CA ILE A 6 24.45 -19.21 -6.91
C ILE A 6 24.49 -17.99 -7.84
N ASP A 7 24.48 -18.22 -9.15
CA ASP A 7 24.33 -17.17 -10.15
C ASP A 7 23.15 -17.55 -11.04
N ASN A 8 22.23 -16.60 -11.19
CA ASN A 8 20.96 -16.65 -11.95
C ASN A 8 19.71 -17.10 -11.19
N PHE A 9 19.35 -16.37 -10.13
CA PHE A 9 17.96 -15.92 -10.07
C PHE A 9 17.81 -14.75 -11.05
N GLN A 10 17.50 -15.04 -12.32
CA GLN A 10 16.91 -14.01 -13.18
C GLN A 10 15.60 -13.60 -12.52
N ALA A 11 15.65 -12.49 -11.78
CA ALA A 11 14.45 -11.86 -11.28
C ALA A 11 13.67 -11.39 -12.49
N ASP A 12 12.54 -12.02 -12.77
CA ASP A 12 11.49 -11.43 -13.62
C ASP A 12 11.11 -10.09 -12.98
N LEU A 13 11.80 -9.03 -13.40
CA LEU A 13 11.41 -7.66 -13.11
C LEU A 13 10.22 -7.38 -14.03
N PRO A 14 8.99 -7.21 -13.50
CA PRO A 14 7.84 -6.85 -14.32
C PRO A 14 8.05 -5.50 -15.04
N TYR A 15 9.01 -4.69 -14.60
CA TYR A 15 9.37 -3.40 -15.21
C TYR A 15 10.90 -3.25 -15.31
N SER A 16 11.40 -2.99 -16.52
CA SER A 16 12.81 -2.60 -16.73
C SER A 16 13.10 -1.24 -16.11
N GLY A 17 14.27 -1.06 -15.50
CA GLY A 17 14.73 0.25 -15.02
C GLY A 17 14.26 0.65 -13.63
N PHE A 18 14.19 -0.29 -12.69
CA PHE A 18 13.98 -0.02 -11.26
C PHE A 18 15.33 0.15 -10.55
N PRO A 19 15.75 1.36 -10.16
CA PRO A 19 17.01 1.56 -9.47
C PRO A 19 16.86 1.09 -8.02
N SER A 20 17.65 0.09 -7.62
CA SER A 20 17.48 -0.60 -6.32
C SER A 20 17.67 0.33 -5.12
N GLU A 21 18.41 1.42 -5.28
CA GLU A 21 18.63 2.49 -4.31
C GLU A 21 17.40 3.35 -4.05
N LEU A 22 16.45 3.42 -4.99
CA LEU A 22 15.22 4.20 -4.84
C LEU A 22 14.09 3.40 -4.18
N GLY A 23 14.31 2.11 -3.96
CA GLY A 23 13.38 1.19 -3.31
C GLY A 23 12.73 0.22 -4.28
N ASN A 24 11.63 -0.39 -3.84
CA ASN A 24 10.98 -1.47 -4.57
C ASN A 24 9.54 -1.14 -5.01
N HIS A 25 9.06 0.08 -4.77
CA HIS A 25 7.76 0.55 -5.21
C HIS A 25 7.84 1.96 -5.78
N ARG A 26 7.00 2.24 -6.78
CA ARG A 26 6.82 3.58 -7.34
C ARG A 26 5.39 3.85 -7.75
N ALA A 27 5.00 5.11 -7.72
CA ALA A 27 3.81 5.60 -8.40
C ALA A 27 4.22 6.26 -9.71
N VAL A 28 3.45 6.03 -10.77
CA VAL A 28 3.59 6.72 -12.06
C VAL A 28 2.61 7.87 -12.10
N ILE A 29 3.10 9.05 -12.47
CA ILE A 29 2.35 10.30 -12.53
C ILE A 29 2.54 10.90 -13.92
N GLN A 30 1.47 11.41 -14.50
CA GLN A 30 1.49 12.12 -15.78
C GLN A 30 1.29 13.62 -15.56
N VAL A 31 2.22 14.42 -16.08
CA VAL A 31 2.11 15.88 -16.20
C VAL A 31 1.70 16.19 -17.65
N ASP A 32 0.50 16.75 -17.85
CA ASP A 32 -0.07 16.94 -19.20
C ASP A 32 0.45 18.19 -19.91
N CYS A 33 0.72 19.25 -19.15
CA CYS A 33 1.18 20.53 -19.67
C CYS A 33 2.20 21.16 -18.73
N TYR A 34 3.01 22.07 -19.26
CA TYR A 34 4.03 22.76 -18.47
C TYR A 34 3.36 23.58 -17.36
N GLN A 35 3.80 23.34 -16.13
CA GLN A 35 3.40 24.06 -14.93
C GLN A 35 4.64 24.24 -14.05
N PRO A 36 4.85 25.43 -13.46
CA PRO A 36 6.05 25.69 -12.66
C PRO A 36 6.10 24.82 -11.39
N VAL A 37 4.94 24.54 -10.79
CA VAL A 37 4.79 23.64 -9.66
C VAL A 37 3.48 22.88 -9.83
N VAL A 38 3.53 21.57 -9.62
CA VAL A 38 2.36 20.69 -9.67
C VAL A 38 2.17 19.96 -8.35
N ARG A 39 0.98 19.42 -8.13
CA ARG A 39 0.69 18.53 -7.00
C ARG A 39 0.07 17.22 -7.45
N VAL A 40 0.34 16.16 -6.71
CA VAL A 40 -0.30 14.86 -6.87
C VAL A 40 -0.89 14.40 -5.54
N ASN A 41 -2.01 13.68 -5.60
CA ASN A 41 -2.50 12.86 -4.51
C ASN A 41 -2.30 11.39 -4.90
N LEU A 42 -1.51 10.67 -4.11
CA LEU A 42 -1.19 9.26 -4.30
C LEU A 42 -2.04 8.42 -3.34
N PRO A 43 -3.02 7.65 -3.84
CA PRO A 43 -3.92 6.85 -3.01
C PRO A 43 -3.30 5.48 -2.65
N TRP A 44 -2.05 5.47 -2.19
CA TRP A 44 -1.37 4.22 -1.82
C TRP A 44 -2.00 3.61 -0.58
N ARG A 45 -1.78 2.32 -0.34
CA ARG A 45 -2.27 1.61 0.85
C ARG A 45 -1.13 0.77 1.43
N CYS A 46 -0.34 1.35 2.31
CA CYS A 46 0.93 0.83 2.79
C CYS A 46 0.86 0.33 4.24
N PRO A 47 0.98 -0.99 4.50
CA PRO A 47 0.86 -1.57 5.84
C PRO A 47 1.87 -1.00 6.84
N ARG A 48 3.13 -0.82 6.42
CA ARG A 48 4.18 -0.29 7.31
C ARG A 48 4.38 1.23 7.18
N GLY A 49 3.49 1.90 6.45
CA GLY A 49 3.61 3.31 6.09
C GLY A 49 4.75 3.61 5.12
N VAL A 50 4.90 4.89 4.80
CA VAL A 50 5.92 5.45 3.92
C VAL A 50 6.75 6.45 4.72
N ARG A 51 8.08 6.29 4.71
CA ARG A 51 9.00 7.15 5.50
C ARG A 51 9.57 8.33 4.71
N GLY A 52 9.41 8.31 3.39
CA GLY A 52 9.93 9.31 2.47
C GLY A 52 9.68 8.90 1.04
N VAL A 53 9.89 9.85 0.13
CA VAL A 53 9.67 9.68 -1.31
C VAL A 53 10.80 10.33 -2.09
N THR A 54 11.07 9.80 -3.29
CA THR A 54 11.97 10.41 -4.26
C THR A 54 11.21 10.57 -5.57
N VAL A 55 11.16 11.79 -6.11
CA VAL A 55 10.54 12.06 -7.40
C VAL A 55 11.63 12.04 -8.47
N VAL A 56 11.38 11.32 -9.56
CA VAL A 56 12.31 11.15 -10.68
C VAL A 56 11.57 11.43 -11.97
N ASP A 57 12.20 12.21 -12.85
CA ASP A 57 11.74 12.44 -14.20
C ASP A 57 11.94 11.18 -15.06
N ALA A 58 10.86 10.66 -15.66
CA ALA A 58 10.94 9.38 -16.36
C ALA A 58 11.76 9.44 -17.67
N ALA A 59 11.81 10.60 -18.32
CA ALA A 59 12.51 10.77 -19.59
C ALA A 59 14.03 10.82 -19.39
N THR A 60 14.49 11.44 -18.30
CA THR A 60 15.92 11.68 -18.06
C THR A 60 16.52 10.80 -16.96
N GLY A 61 15.68 10.20 -16.11
CA GLY A 61 16.11 9.49 -14.90
C GLY A 61 16.67 10.42 -13.81
N GLN A 62 16.57 11.74 -13.97
CA GLN A 62 17.08 12.70 -13.00
C GLN A 62 16.13 12.85 -11.81
N VAL A 63 16.70 12.93 -10.61
CA VAL A 63 15.96 13.21 -9.38
C VAL A 63 15.51 14.67 -9.37
N VAL A 64 14.23 14.90 -9.11
CA VAL A 64 13.67 16.24 -8.91
C VAL A 64 14.06 16.71 -7.51
N ASN A 65 14.80 17.82 -7.43
CA ASN A 65 15.30 18.34 -6.16
C ASN A 65 14.25 19.18 -5.40
N ASN A 66 13.39 19.89 -6.11
CA ASN A 66 12.37 20.75 -5.51
C ASN A 66 11.06 19.97 -5.31
N VAL A 67 10.99 19.25 -4.20
CA VAL A 67 9.85 18.39 -3.81
C VAL A 67 9.41 18.75 -2.40
N ILE A 68 8.11 18.91 -2.22
CA ILE A 68 7.45 19.14 -0.92
C ILE A 68 6.51 17.99 -0.64
N VAL A 69 6.70 17.34 0.49
CA VAL A 69 5.75 16.36 1.02
C VAL A 69 4.76 17.10 1.91
N ILE A 70 3.55 17.30 1.39
CA ILE A 70 2.48 18.05 2.06
C ILE A 70 1.82 17.18 3.13
N ALA A 71 1.50 15.94 2.77
CA ALA A 71 0.96 14.95 3.70
C ALA A 71 1.49 13.57 3.32
N LEU A 72 1.92 12.80 4.32
CA LEU A 72 2.43 11.45 4.12
C LEU A 72 1.84 10.56 5.20
N SER A 73 1.11 9.54 4.78
CA SER A 73 0.44 8.61 5.69
C SER A 73 0.45 7.20 5.09
N ARG A 74 -0.17 6.26 5.80
CA ARG A 74 -0.24 4.87 5.35
C ARG A 74 -1.20 4.69 4.18
N ASP A 75 -2.21 5.55 4.02
CA ASP A 75 -3.29 5.40 3.04
C ASP A 75 -3.39 6.54 2.01
N GLN A 76 -2.50 7.54 2.08
CA GLN A 76 -2.34 8.60 1.08
C GLN A 76 -0.97 9.30 1.14
N GLY A 77 -0.58 9.90 0.02
CA GLY A 77 0.57 10.80 -0.11
C GLY A 77 0.25 12.02 -0.96
N ASN A 78 0.27 13.22 -0.37
CA ASN A 78 0.15 14.48 -1.08
C ASN A 78 1.53 15.10 -1.25
N ILE A 79 1.93 15.28 -2.50
CA ILE A 79 3.28 15.75 -2.86
C ILE A 79 3.13 16.89 -3.87
N ALA A 80 3.93 17.94 -3.72
CA ALA A 80 4.12 18.96 -4.74
C ALA A 80 5.57 18.97 -5.22
N PHE A 81 5.80 19.23 -6.50
CA PHE A 81 7.13 19.28 -7.07
C PHE A 81 7.20 20.17 -8.32
N GLU A 82 8.41 20.53 -8.71
CA GLU A 82 8.72 21.27 -9.94
C GLU A 82 9.13 20.29 -11.06
N PRO A 83 8.33 20.11 -12.12
CA PRO A 83 8.67 19.24 -13.25
C PRO A 83 9.90 19.77 -14.00
N ILE A 84 10.98 18.99 -14.05
CA ILE A 84 12.27 19.46 -14.61
C ILE A 84 12.29 19.48 -16.15
N THR A 85 11.56 18.58 -16.82
CA THR A 85 11.43 18.56 -18.30
C THR A 85 10.06 19.05 -18.77
N GLY A 86 9.15 19.39 -17.85
CA GLY A 86 7.81 19.86 -18.17
C GLY A 86 6.79 18.71 -18.31
N PRO A 87 6.00 18.66 -19.40
CA PRO A 87 5.06 17.56 -19.63
C PRO A 87 5.76 16.22 -19.78
N GLY A 88 5.18 15.17 -19.20
CA GLY A 88 5.71 13.82 -19.27
C GLY A 88 5.41 12.98 -18.03
N ASP A 89 5.98 11.78 -18.01
CA ASP A 89 5.88 10.88 -16.89
C ASP A 89 6.90 11.21 -15.79
N TYR A 90 6.46 11.07 -14.56
CA TYR A 90 7.27 11.19 -13.35
C TYR A 90 7.04 9.97 -12.46
N TYR A 91 8.11 9.48 -11.86
CA TYR A 91 8.08 8.38 -10.91
C TYR A 91 8.24 8.89 -9.49
N VAL A 92 7.34 8.49 -8.60
CA VAL A 92 7.49 8.71 -7.16
C VAL A 92 7.85 7.40 -6.51
N TYR A 93 9.12 7.22 -6.22
CA TYR A 93 9.63 6.04 -5.53
C TYR A 93 9.37 6.12 -4.03
N TYR A 94 9.02 4.98 -3.43
CA TYR A 94 8.77 4.83 -2.00
C TYR A 94 9.26 3.47 -1.48
N ARG A 95 9.48 3.36 -0.16
CA ARG A 95 9.94 2.14 0.55
C ARG A 95 11.34 1.61 0.15
N ALA A 96 12.37 2.46 0.19
CA ALA A 96 13.78 2.00 0.10
C ALA A 96 14.28 1.27 1.38
N PRO A 97 15.09 0.19 1.28
CA PRO A 97 15.63 -0.53 2.43
C PRO A 97 16.93 0.07 3.02
N TYR A 98 17.59 1.00 2.35
CA TYR A 98 18.86 1.63 2.77
C TYR A 98 18.78 3.13 2.51
N PRO A 99 19.52 3.98 3.27
CA PRO A 99 19.01 5.25 3.75
C PRO A 99 18.38 6.01 2.59
N THR A 100 17.04 6.07 2.64
CA THR A 100 16.26 7.14 2.05
C THR A 100 17.06 8.42 2.25
N VAL A 101 16.97 9.36 1.32
CA VAL A 101 17.43 10.73 1.54
C VAL A 101 16.63 11.30 2.73
N SER A 102 17.03 10.92 3.94
CA SER A 102 16.39 11.13 5.23
C SER A 102 17.52 11.39 6.21
N LYS A 103 18.21 12.50 5.92
CA LYS A 103 18.85 13.42 6.88
C LYS A 103 19.56 14.57 6.15
N VAL A 104 20.11 14.33 4.96
CA VAL A 104 20.85 15.38 4.21
C VAL A 104 19.93 16.49 3.69
N ASN A 105 18.68 16.19 3.34
CA ASN A 105 17.72 17.22 2.91
C ASN A 105 16.72 17.66 3.99
N GLN A 106 16.64 16.97 5.14
CA GLN A 106 15.94 17.51 6.31
C GLN A 106 16.71 18.69 6.94
N GLN A 107 18.02 18.81 6.67
CA GLN A 107 18.84 19.97 7.04
C GLN A 107 19.21 20.90 5.88
N ARG A 108 18.80 20.61 4.63
CA ARG A 108 19.02 21.49 3.46
C ARG A 108 17.74 21.96 2.78
N VAL A 109 16.61 21.75 3.45
CA VAL A 109 15.50 22.67 3.35
C VAL A 109 15.79 23.77 4.37
N ASP A 110 16.64 24.71 3.96
CA ASP A 110 16.62 26.03 4.56
C ASP A 110 15.16 26.50 4.51
N GLN A 111 14.57 26.70 5.68
CA GLN A 111 13.24 27.31 5.83
C GLN A 111 13.14 28.70 5.17
N HIS A 112 14.21 29.17 4.51
CA HIS A 112 14.33 30.45 3.83
C HIS A 112 14.05 30.45 2.31
N GLN A 113 13.83 29.30 1.65
CA GLN A 113 13.27 29.29 0.27
C GLN A 113 11.95 28.51 0.13
N LEU A 114 11.30 28.18 1.25
CA LEU A 114 9.97 27.55 1.29
C LEU A 114 8.88 28.48 1.86
N SER A 115 9.17 29.78 1.94
CA SER A 115 8.25 30.83 2.37
C SER A 115 7.33 31.34 1.26
N THR A 116 7.46 30.86 0.02
CA THR A 116 6.69 31.41 -1.13
C THR A 116 5.53 30.54 -1.62
N LEU A 117 5.42 29.29 -1.18
CA LEU A 117 4.17 28.55 -1.28
C LEU A 117 3.41 28.74 0.03
N PRO A 118 2.27 29.45 0.07
CA PRO A 118 1.50 29.56 1.28
C PRO A 118 1.11 28.13 1.67
N SER A 119 1.53 27.67 2.84
CA SER A 119 1.12 26.40 3.44
C SER A 119 -0.41 26.25 3.53
N LYS A 120 -1.18 27.31 3.27
CA LYS A 120 -2.64 27.37 3.17
C LYS A 120 -3.24 27.31 1.75
N ASN A 121 -2.44 27.37 0.67
CA ASN A 121 -2.93 27.42 -0.72
C ASN A 121 -2.42 26.28 -1.61
N TRP A 122 -1.73 25.27 -1.06
CA TRP A 122 -1.20 24.16 -1.85
C TRP A 122 -2.29 23.42 -2.64
N GLN A 123 -3.54 23.40 -2.15
CA GLN A 123 -4.68 22.79 -2.84
C GLN A 123 -4.99 23.46 -4.19
N ARG A 124 -4.59 24.72 -4.36
CA ARG A 124 -4.76 25.49 -5.61
C ARG A 124 -3.69 25.19 -6.65
N LEU A 125 -2.63 24.46 -6.29
CA LEU A 125 -1.64 24.02 -7.26
C LEU A 125 -2.31 23.13 -8.31
N PRO A 126 -1.88 23.22 -9.59
CA PRO A 126 -2.31 22.31 -10.65
C PRO A 126 -2.17 20.85 -10.21
N GLN A 127 -3.28 20.12 -10.21
CA GLN A 127 -3.27 18.71 -9.87
C GLN A 127 -2.90 17.91 -11.12
N VAL A 128 -1.89 17.04 -10.99
CA VAL A 128 -1.47 16.11 -12.03
C VAL A 128 -2.06 14.73 -11.79
N THR A 129 -2.02 13.90 -12.84
CA THR A 129 -2.73 12.63 -12.88
C THR A 129 -1.89 11.52 -12.27
N PHE A 130 -2.41 10.86 -11.24
CA PHE A 130 -1.89 9.55 -10.84
C PHE A 130 -2.33 8.50 -11.85
N VAL A 131 -1.38 7.73 -12.38
CA VAL A 131 -1.63 6.72 -13.41
C VAL A 131 -1.77 5.33 -12.80
N ARG A 132 -0.73 4.86 -12.10
CA ARG A 132 -0.68 3.51 -11.52
C ARG A 132 0.41 3.37 -10.47
N PHE A 133 0.34 2.29 -9.68
CA PHE A 133 1.45 1.83 -8.86
C PHE A 133 2.21 0.71 -9.58
N GLU A 134 3.51 0.66 -9.37
CA GLU A 134 4.40 -0.39 -9.88
C GLU A 134 5.31 -0.88 -8.75
N ALA A 135 5.64 -2.16 -8.81
CA ALA A 135 6.60 -2.79 -7.90
C ALA A 135 7.81 -3.29 -8.70
N ALA A 136 8.97 -3.34 -8.05
CA ALA A 136 10.21 -3.78 -8.71
C ALA A 136 10.15 -5.24 -9.16
N ARG A 137 9.40 -6.09 -8.43
CA ARG A 137 9.15 -7.51 -8.71
C ARG A 137 7.71 -7.85 -8.39
N LYS A 138 7.17 -8.90 -9.02
CA LYS A 138 5.87 -9.46 -8.62
C LYS A 138 5.85 -9.87 -7.14
N PHE A 139 7.00 -10.30 -6.61
CA PHE A 139 7.18 -10.60 -5.18
C PHE A 139 7.00 -9.38 -4.27
N ASP A 140 7.31 -8.18 -4.78
CA ASP A 140 7.19 -6.94 -4.02
C ASP A 140 5.76 -6.39 -4.02
N GLU A 141 4.92 -6.78 -4.98
CA GLU A 141 3.54 -6.31 -5.11
C GLU A 141 2.72 -6.57 -3.83
N PHE A 142 1.99 -5.55 -3.38
CA PHE A 142 1.03 -5.74 -2.31
C PHE A 142 -0.14 -6.61 -2.80
N THR A 143 -0.35 -7.73 -2.12
CA THR A 143 -1.57 -8.52 -2.31
C THR A 143 -2.81 -7.77 -1.83
N VAL A 144 -4.00 -8.27 -2.18
CA VAL A 144 -5.27 -7.71 -1.66
C VAL A 144 -5.35 -7.72 -0.13
N MET A 145 -4.62 -8.63 0.52
CA MET A 145 -4.50 -8.77 1.98
C MET A 145 -3.40 -7.88 2.59
N GLU A 146 -2.63 -7.17 1.77
CA GLU A 146 -1.52 -6.29 2.20
C GLU A 146 -1.76 -4.83 1.79
N ARG A 147 -2.98 -4.49 1.36
CA ARG A 147 -3.43 -3.11 1.16
C ARG A 147 -4.35 -2.76 2.32
N ILE A 148 -4.03 -1.72 3.09
CA ILE A 148 -4.85 -1.29 4.22
C ILE A 148 -6.13 -0.58 3.76
N ALA A 149 -7.21 -0.73 4.52
CA ALA A 149 -8.36 0.15 4.45
C ALA A 149 -8.03 1.53 5.04
N THR A 150 -8.68 2.57 4.54
CA THR A 150 -8.63 3.94 5.08
C THR A 150 -9.37 4.06 6.39
N ALA A 151 -9.08 5.13 7.12
CA ALA A 151 -9.88 5.53 8.27
C ALA A 151 -11.37 5.69 7.89
N THR A 152 -11.68 6.29 6.73
CA THR A 152 -13.07 6.46 6.27
C THR A 152 -13.77 5.14 5.98
N GLU A 153 -13.10 4.23 5.27
CA GLU A 153 -13.60 2.88 4.97
C GLU A 153 -13.84 2.07 6.26
N ILE A 154 -12.95 2.17 7.24
CA ILE A 154 -13.11 1.50 8.54
C ILE A 154 -14.26 2.11 9.34
N GLN A 155 -14.38 3.45 9.36
CA GLN A 155 -15.49 4.13 10.04
C GLN A 155 -16.83 3.74 9.42
N GLN A 156 -16.89 3.64 8.08
CA GLN A 156 -18.08 3.17 7.39
C GLN A 156 -18.44 1.74 7.79
N LEU A 157 -17.46 0.82 7.76
CA LEU A 157 -17.66 -0.57 8.20
C LEU A 157 -18.20 -0.64 9.64
N ILE A 158 -17.65 0.16 10.56
CA ILE A 158 -18.13 0.24 11.95
C ILE A 158 -19.58 0.75 12.00
N SER A 159 -19.90 1.80 11.23
CA SER A 159 -21.23 2.42 11.24
C SER A 159 -22.33 1.50 10.69
N GLU A 160 -21.99 0.62 9.74
CA GLU A 160 -22.91 -0.35 9.14
C GLU A 160 -23.18 -1.56 10.05
N HIS A 161 -22.35 -1.78 11.08
CA HIS A 161 -22.44 -2.92 11.98
C HIS A 161 -22.52 -2.52 13.46
N THR A 162 -23.21 -1.41 13.73
CA THR A 162 -23.42 -0.89 15.09
C THR A 162 -24.30 -1.79 15.96
N ASP A 163 -24.87 -2.88 15.45
CA ASP A 163 -25.59 -3.90 16.22
C ASP A 163 -24.63 -4.96 16.82
N ARG A 164 -23.41 -5.09 16.28
CA ARG A 164 -22.45 -6.14 16.66
C ARG A 164 -21.34 -5.63 17.58
N SER A 165 -20.83 -6.48 18.46
CA SER A 165 -19.65 -6.16 19.30
C SER A 165 -18.34 -6.34 18.53
N TYR A 166 -18.31 -7.32 17.61
CA TYR A 166 -17.18 -7.65 16.76
C TYR A 166 -17.65 -8.19 15.40
N LEU A 167 -16.72 -8.22 14.44
CA LEU A 167 -16.89 -8.72 13.09
C LEU A 167 -15.92 -9.87 12.83
N LEU A 168 -16.37 -10.84 12.04
CA LEU A 168 -15.59 -12.00 11.64
C LEU A 168 -15.29 -11.96 10.14
N PHE A 169 -14.05 -12.30 9.80
CA PHE A 169 -13.53 -12.36 8.45
C PHE A 169 -12.78 -13.66 8.24
N PRO A 170 -13.47 -14.76 7.91
CA PRO A 170 -12.82 -16.01 7.55
C PRO A 170 -12.12 -15.87 6.20
N GLU A 171 -10.92 -16.40 6.09
CA GLU A 171 -10.08 -16.37 4.91
C GLU A 171 -9.52 -17.75 4.56
N ASP A 172 -9.53 -18.04 3.27
CA ASP A 172 -8.87 -19.21 2.69
C ASP A 172 -7.35 -19.09 2.83
N ARG A 173 -6.65 -20.22 2.89
CA ARG A 173 -5.17 -20.29 2.88
C ARG A 173 -4.48 -19.53 1.74
N LYS A 174 -5.17 -19.24 0.63
CA LYS A 174 -4.67 -18.40 -0.47
C LYS A 174 -4.66 -16.91 -0.14
N LEU A 175 -5.39 -16.48 0.89
CA LEU A 175 -5.49 -15.09 1.35
C LEU A 175 -5.03 -14.97 2.82
N PRO A 176 -3.75 -15.27 3.12
CA PRO A 176 -3.29 -15.31 4.50
C PRO A 176 -3.39 -13.94 5.18
N ILE A 177 -3.91 -13.92 6.40
CA ILE A 177 -4.00 -12.74 7.25
C ILE A 177 -2.60 -12.45 7.82
N ARG A 178 -1.91 -11.47 7.22
CA ARG A 178 -0.55 -11.05 7.62
C ARG A 178 -0.53 -9.74 8.41
N MET A 179 -1.52 -8.88 8.19
CA MET A 179 -1.64 -7.60 8.91
C MET A 179 -2.51 -7.80 10.15
N LYS A 180 -1.92 -7.62 11.33
CA LYS A 180 -2.62 -7.77 12.62
C LYS A 180 -3.08 -6.44 13.22
N GLU A 181 -2.45 -5.35 12.81
CA GLU A 181 -2.70 -4.01 13.34
C GLU A 181 -3.57 -3.16 12.40
N SER A 182 -4.07 -3.74 11.31
CA SER A 182 -4.82 -3.00 10.29
C SER A 182 -5.73 -3.90 9.49
N ILE A 183 -6.87 -3.33 9.09
CA ILE A 183 -7.87 -4.00 8.28
C ILE A 183 -7.44 -3.96 6.81
N PRO A 184 -7.36 -5.10 6.10
CA PRO A 184 -7.15 -5.11 4.67
C PRO A 184 -8.33 -4.48 3.92
N THR A 185 -8.07 -3.79 2.80
CA THR A 185 -9.12 -3.28 1.92
C THR A 185 -10.06 -4.39 1.46
N HIS A 186 -9.54 -5.60 1.28
CA HIS A 186 -10.32 -6.80 0.94
C HIS A 186 -11.51 -7.02 1.89
N TRP A 187 -11.31 -6.83 3.21
CA TRP A 187 -12.36 -7.06 4.21
C TRP A 187 -13.45 -6.01 4.16
N VAL A 188 -13.10 -4.73 3.99
CA VAL A 188 -14.11 -3.67 3.89
C VAL A 188 -14.94 -3.83 2.60
N GLN A 189 -14.32 -4.28 1.51
CA GLN A 189 -15.02 -4.50 0.24
C GLN A 189 -15.95 -5.71 0.26
N ARG A 190 -15.52 -6.81 0.89
CA ARG A 190 -16.32 -8.04 0.99
C ARG A 190 -17.40 -7.95 2.06
N GLY A 191 -17.13 -7.21 3.14
CA GLY A 191 -17.93 -7.21 4.35
C GLY A 191 -17.67 -8.44 5.24
N PRO A 192 -18.14 -8.39 6.49
CA PRO A 192 -17.97 -9.49 7.45
C PRO A 192 -18.90 -10.65 7.11
N THR A 193 -18.44 -11.87 7.37
CA THR A 193 -19.24 -13.09 7.20
C THR A 193 -19.01 -14.05 8.36
N GLY A 194 -20.08 -14.69 8.81
CA GLY A 194 -20.03 -15.76 9.80
C GLY A 194 -19.93 -17.16 9.18
N ARG A 195 -19.76 -17.25 7.86
CA ARG A 195 -19.67 -18.50 7.12
C ARG A 195 -18.38 -18.56 6.31
N PHE A 196 -17.82 -19.76 6.23
CA PHE A 196 -16.63 -20.07 5.43
C PHE A 196 -16.91 -21.35 4.63
N GLU A 197 -16.50 -21.35 3.37
CA GLU A 197 -16.60 -22.49 2.47
C GLU A 197 -15.23 -22.73 1.83
N GLY A 198 -14.83 -23.99 1.79
CA GLY A 198 -13.53 -24.42 1.28
C GLY A 198 -13.63 -25.73 0.52
N LEU A 199 -12.81 -25.90 -0.50
CA LEU A 199 -12.72 -27.13 -1.28
C LEU A 199 -11.43 -27.88 -0.93
N ALA A 200 -11.59 -29.09 -0.39
CA ALA A 200 -10.49 -29.97 0.00
C ALA A 200 -10.58 -31.30 -0.75
N ALA A 201 -9.43 -31.87 -1.12
CA ALA A 201 -9.34 -33.22 -1.64
C ALA A 201 -9.38 -34.26 -0.50
N PRO A 202 -9.79 -35.53 -0.78
CA PRO A 202 -9.71 -36.60 0.20
C PRO A 202 -8.28 -36.76 0.76
N GLY A 203 -8.14 -36.73 2.08
CA GLY A 203 -6.84 -36.82 2.76
C GLY A 203 -6.03 -35.53 2.82
N GLU A 204 -6.56 -34.41 2.31
CA GLU A 204 -5.90 -33.12 2.37
C GLU A 204 -6.01 -32.44 3.75
N PHE A 205 -4.92 -31.83 4.21
CA PHE A 205 -4.95 -30.87 5.31
C PHE A 205 -5.38 -29.49 4.78
N TYR A 206 -6.62 -29.11 5.06
CA TYR A 206 -7.15 -27.81 4.70
C TYR A 206 -7.00 -26.80 5.84
N THR A 207 -6.44 -25.63 5.54
CA THR A 207 -6.22 -24.56 6.52
C THR A 207 -6.99 -23.30 6.13
N PHE A 208 -7.48 -22.58 7.13
CA PHE A 208 -8.14 -21.29 6.99
C PHE A 208 -7.79 -20.42 8.20
N GLN A 209 -8.09 -19.13 8.13
CA GLN A 209 -7.90 -18.21 9.24
C GLN A 209 -9.19 -17.42 9.47
N VAL A 210 -9.45 -17.00 10.71
CA VAL A 210 -10.57 -16.09 11.01
C VAL A 210 -10.00 -14.82 11.62
N GLY A 211 -10.19 -13.71 10.92
CA GLY A 211 -9.92 -12.37 11.44
C GLY A 211 -11.05 -11.92 12.35
N VAL A 212 -10.71 -11.44 13.54
CA VAL A 212 -11.64 -10.84 14.49
C VAL A 212 -11.38 -9.34 14.56
N PHE A 213 -12.39 -8.53 14.31
CA PHE A 213 -12.31 -7.07 14.43
C PHE A 213 -13.33 -6.54 15.42
N VAL A 214 -12.86 -5.83 16.44
CA VAL A 214 -13.71 -5.26 17.48
C VAL A 214 -14.36 -3.97 16.98
N VAL A 215 -15.67 -3.83 17.21
CA VAL A 215 -16.48 -2.65 16.82
C VAL A 215 -16.79 -1.77 18.02
N LYS A 216 -17.25 -2.37 19.13
CA LYS A 216 -17.74 -1.62 20.31
C LYS A 216 -16.90 -1.78 21.55
N GLN A 217 -16.57 -3.02 21.88
CA GLN A 217 -16.01 -3.37 23.17
C GLN A 217 -14.85 -4.33 22.99
N GLU A 218 -13.76 -4.03 23.70
CA GLU A 218 -12.58 -4.88 23.77
C GLU A 218 -12.94 -6.32 24.13
N ILE A 219 -12.28 -7.26 23.48
CA ILE A 219 -12.39 -8.69 23.76
C ILE A 219 -11.15 -9.08 24.54
N GLU A 220 -11.31 -9.32 25.83
CA GLU A 220 -10.21 -9.69 26.73
C GLU A 220 -9.96 -11.21 26.77
N ASP A 221 -11.00 -12.00 26.49
CA ASP A 221 -10.94 -13.46 26.51
C ASP A 221 -11.59 -14.02 25.23
N LEU A 222 -10.82 -14.81 24.49
CA LEU A 222 -11.23 -15.41 23.21
C LEU A 222 -10.96 -16.91 23.23
N GLU A 223 -12.04 -17.68 23.30
CA GLU A 223 -12.01 -19.14 23.20
C GLU A 223 -12.41 -19.60 21.79
N ILE A 224 -11.77 -20.66 21.32
CA ILE A 224 -12.11 -21.30 20.05
C ILE A 224 -12.57 -22.73 20.35
N ILE A 225 -13.81 -23.02 20.00
CA ILE A 225 -14.45 -24.32 20.16
C ILE A 225 -14.71 -24.91 18.77
N PHE A 226 -14.44 -26.19 18.60
CA PHE A 226 -14.67 -26.92 17.37
C PHE A 226 -15.64 -28.06 17.63
N GLU A 227 -16.50 -28.32 16.66
CA GLU A 227 -17.38 -29.48 16.62
C GLU A 227 -17.03 -30.32 15.40
N ASP A 228 -17.46 -31.59 15.41
CA ASP A 228 -17.27 -32.48 14.27
C ASP A 228 -18.00 -31.95 13.03
N LEU A 229 -17.35 -32.04 11.86
CA LEU A 229 -17.99 -31.70 10.59
C LEU A 229 -19.03 -32.76 10.24
N ILE A 230 -20.26 -32.30 9.96
CA ILE A 230 -21.37 -33.18 9.62
C ILE A 230 -21.52 -33.20 8.09
N PRO A 231 -21.51 -34.39 7.45
CA PRO A 231 -21.86 -34.52 6.05
C PRO A 231 -23.28 -33.98 5.81
N VAL A 232 -23.45 -33.11 4.83
CA VAL A 232 -24.78 -32.76 4.34
C VAL A 232 -25.10 -33.76 3.25
N ASP A 233 -26.10 -34.62 3.47
CA ASP A 233 -26.60 -35.51 2.43
C ASP A 233 -27.09 -34.63 1.27
N SER A 234 -26.44 -34.73 0.11
CA SER A 234 -26.92 -34.10 -1.10
C SER A 234 -28.26 -34.74 -1.47
N GLU A 235 -29.35 -33.98 -1.46
CA GLU A 235 -30.59 -34.41 -2.11
C GLU A 235 -30.27 -34.74 -3.58
N GLU A 236 -30.58 -35.99 -3.98
CA GLU A 236 -30.40 -36.52 -5.34
C GLU A 236 -31.20 -35.77 -6.41
#